data_AF-A0A5N6HEP4-F1
#
_entry.id   AF-A0A5N6HEP4-F1
#
_cell.length_a   1.000
_cell.length_b   1.000
_cell.length_c   1.000
_cell.angle_alpha   90.00
_cell.angle_beta   90.00
_cell.angle_gamma   90.00
#
_symmetry.space_group_name_H-M   'P 1'
#
loop_
_entity.id
_entity.type
_entity.pdbx_description
1 polymer ?
#
loop_
_entity_poly.entity_id
_entity_poly.type
_entity_poly.pdbx_seq_one_letter_code
_entity_poly.pdbx_strand_id
1 'polypeptide(L)'
;MDESLAPYMLWTEKDRLPGTPEIALELQGPERLWRKTPYLFHVTLRRIDEDARPCLFAWTPHIQGFTVSGMILLHHTPEGLENVELPVSRLPPLEPWVNKQSSLIEQPPGRAQQWVDVFPDRYLPLLKSGERYTLLWPGEKIRYMGMGCSQRSCL
;
A
#
# COMPACT_ATOMS: atom_id res chain seq x y z
N MET A 1 -15.24 -4.77 3.42
CA MET A 1 -13.92 -5.32 3.79
C MET A 1 -14.14 -6.67 4.46
N ASP A 2 -13.27 -7.65 4.22
CA ASP A 2 -13.32 -8.93 4.93
C ASP A 2 -13.00 -8.70 6.41
N GLU A 3 -13.91 -9.05 7.32
CA GLU A 3 -13.77 -8.81 8.77
C GLU A 3 -12.53 -9.48 9.33
N SER A 4 -12.05 -10.56 8.70
CA SER A 4 -10.82 -11.24 9.10
C SER A 4 -9.55 -10.40 8.92
N LEU A 5 -9.59 -9.34 8.10
CA LEU A 5 -8.45 -8.46 7.85
C LEU A 5 -8.34 -7.31 8.85
N ALA A 6 -9.43 -7.01 9.59
CA ALA A 6 -9.47 -5.89 10.54
C ALA A 6 -8.35 -5.94 11.61
N PRO A 7 -7.94 -7.10 12.17
CA PRO A 7 -6.86 -7.17 13.15
C PRO A 7 -5.49 -6.74 12.61
N TYR A 8 -5.31 -6.74 11.29
CA TYR A 8 -4.03 -6.40 10.65
C TYR A 8 -3.98 -4.93 10.21
N MET A 9 -5.07 -4.19 10.37
CA MET A 9 -5.11 -2.76 10.08
C MET A 9 -4.38 -1.99 11.18
N LEU A 10 -3.30 -1.31 10.80
CA LEU A 10 -2.51 -0.51 11.73
C LEU A 10 -3.12 0.88 11.95
N TRP A 11 -3.99 1.33 11.05
CA TRP A 11 -4.53 2.67 11.06
C TRP A 11 -5.99 2.69 10.63
N THR A 12 -6.79 3.45 11.39
CA THR A 12 -8.24 3.53 11.21
C THR A 12 -8.70 4.99 11.12
N GLU A 13 -9.99 5.22 10.84
CA GLU A 13 -10.58 6.58 10.84
C GLU A 13 -10.35 7.34 12.14
N LYS A 14 -10.28 6.65 13.28
CA LYS A 14 -10.08 7.26 14.60
C LYS A 14 -8.69 7.88 14.76
N ASP A 15 -7.73 7.40 13.99
CA ASP A 15 -6.34 7.88 14.00
C ASP A 15 -6.12 9.03 13.00
N ARG A 16 -7.17 9.42 12.27
CA ARG A 16 -7.12 10.49 11.26
C ARG A 16 -7.10 11.86 11.94
N LEU A 17 -6.18 12.70 11.49
CA LEU A 17 -6.10 14.07 11.98
C LEU A 17 -7.10 14.95 11.22
N PRO A 18 -7.78 15.91 11.89
CA PRO A 18 -8.69 16.82 11.22
C PRO A 18 -8.00 17.65 10.12
N GLY A 19 -8.72 17.89 9.01
CA GLY A 19 -8.25 18.77 7.92
C GLY A 19 -7.32 18.11 6.90
N THR A 20 -7.37 16.78 6.80
CA THR A 20 -6.43 15.97 6.04
C THR A 20 -7.16 15.16 4.97
N PRO A 21 -6.53 14.97 3.80
CA PRO A 21 -7.17 14.28 2.71
C PRO A 21 -7.30 12.78 3.00
N GLU A 22 -8.42 12.24 2.58
CA GLU A 22 -8.79 10.84 2.70
C GLU A 22 -8.38 10.13 1.40
N ILE A 23 -7.52 9.11 1.50
CA ILE A 23 -6.97 8.38 0.34
C ILE A 23 -7.16 6.85 0.43
N ALA A 24 -7.80 6.26 -0.57
CA ALA A 24 -8.06 4.84 -0.70
C ALA A 24 -6.97 4.21 -1.55
N LEU A 25 -6.51 3.03 -1.10
CA LEU A 25 -5.59 2.22 -1.86
C LEU A 25 -6.22 0.85 -2.13
N GLU A 26 -6.48 0.56 -3.39
CA GLU A 26 -7.02 -0.72 -3.82
C GLU A 26 -5.94 -1.50 -4.58
N LEU A 27 -5.75 -2.77 -4.21
CA LEU A 27 -4.84 -3.70 -4.87
C LEU A 27 -5.66 -4.78 -5.56
N GLN A 28 -5.45 -4.97 -6.86
CA GLN A 28 -6.17 -5.97 -7.66
C GLN A 28 -5.19 -6.72 -8.55
N GLY A 29 -5.14 -8.03 -8.44
CA GLY A 29 -4.25 -8.86 -9.26
C GLY A 29 -4.95 -10.13 -9.74
N PRO A 30 -4.34 -10.86 -10.69
CA PRO A 30 -4.84 -12.17 -11.10
C PRO A 30 -4.98 -13.12 -9.91
N GLU A 31 -5.98 -14.00 -9.92
CA GLU A 31 -6.19 -14.95 -8.81
C GLU A 31 -5.05 -15.96 -8.64
N ARG A 32 -4.25 -16.17 -9.70
CA ARG A 32 -3.20 -17.19 -9.74
C ARG A 32 -1.85 -16.54 -9.97
N LEU A 33 -0.93 -16.89 -9.08
CA LEU A 33 0.48 -16.54 -9.20
C LEU A 33 1.27 -17.75 -9.73
N TRP A 34 2.10 -17.51 -10.73
CA TRP A 34 2.99 -18.52 -11.30
C TRP A 34 4.44 -18.16 -11.02
N ARG A 35 5.24 -19.12 -10.54
CA ARG A 35 6.66 -18.87 -10.22
C ARG A 35 7.55 -18.55 -11.43
N LYS A 36 7.08 -18.78 -12.66
CA LYS A 36 7.85 -18.61 -13.91
C LYS A 36 7.58 -17.28 -14.61
N THR A 37 6.59 -16.52 -14.15
CA THR A 37 6.19 -15.26 -14.79
C THR A 37 6.01 -14.21 -13.70
N PRO A 38 6.47 -12.97 -13.93
CA PRO A 38 6.21 -11.87 -12.99
C PRO A 38 4.72 -11.78 -12.69
N TYR A 39 4.38 -11.69 -11.41
CA TYR A 39 3.00 -11.46 -11.01
C TYR A 39 2.73 -9.96 -10.98
N LEU A 40 1.90 -9.51 -11.92
CA LEU A 40 1.52 -8.11 -12.05
C LEU A 40 0.21 -7.87 -11.32
N PHE A 41 0.12 -6.76 -10.60
CA PHE A 41 -1.11 -6.31 -9.97
C PHE A 41 -1.33 -4.82 -10.22
N HIS A 42 -2.60 -4.44 -10.31
CA HIS A 42 -3.05 -3.07 -10.40
C HIS A 42 -3.12 -2.45 -9.03
N VAL A 43 -2.64 -1.22 -8.96
CA VAL A 43 -2.74 -0.35 -7.80
C VAL A 43 -3.61 0.83 -8.18
N THR A 44 -4.68 1.07 -7.42
CA THR A 44 -5.53 2.25 -7.57
C THR A 44 -5.42 3.10 -6.33
N LEU A 45 -4.96 4.33 -6.48
CA LEU A 45 -4.95 5.35 -5.45
C LEU A 45 -6.08 6.33 -5.75
N ARG A 46 -7.05 6.48 -4.85
CA ARG A 46 -8.20 7.38 -5.03
C ARG A 46 -8.31 8.32 -3.85
N ARG A 47 -8.58 9.59 -4.11
CA ARG A 47 -9.00 10.52 -3.08
C ARG A 47 -10.53 10.49 -2.93
N ILE A 48 -11.06 10.26 -1.74
CA ILE A 48 -12.52 10.16 -1.53
C ILE A 48 -13.11 11.30 -0.69
N ASP A 49 -12.29 12.24 -0.23
CA ASP A 49 -12.81 13.47 0.37
C ASP A 49 -13.23 14.50 -0.69
N GLU A 50 -14.08 15.43 -0.25
CA GLU A 50 -14.62 16.55 -1.05
C GLU A 50 -13.77 17.84 -0.90
N ASP A 51 -12.60 17.78 -0.27
CA ASP A 51 -11.80 18.98 -0.03
C ASP A 51 -11.14 19.44 -1.35
N ALA A 52 -11.48 20.66 -1.79
CA ALA A 52 -11.02 21.20 -3.06
C ALA A 52 -9.51 21.44 -3.15
N ARG A 53 -8.77 21.45 -2.03
CA ARG A 53 -7.33 21.72 -2.01
C ARG A 53 -6.55 20.59 -2.69
N PRO A 54 -5.59 20.85 -3.60
CA PRO A 54 -4.78 19.79 -4.19
C PRO A 54 -3.90 19.11 -3.13
N CYS A 55 -3.75 17.79 -3.25
CA CYS A 55 -2.91 16.98 -2.37
C CYS A 55 -1.73 16.41 -3.16
N LEU A 56 -0.51 16.58 -2.66
CA LEU A 56 0.70 15.98 -3.21
C LEU A 56 1.12 14.76 -2.40
N PHE A 57 1.30 13.64 -3.10
CA PHE A 57 1.64 12.37 -2.51
C PHE A 57 2.99 11.88 -3.04
N ALA A 58 3.96 11.68 -2.16
CA ALA A 58 5.22 11.04 -2.51
C ALA A 58 5.11 9.55 -2.18
N TRP A 59 4.68 8.75 -3.15
CA TRP A 59 4.64 7.30 -2.99
C TRP A 59 5.12 6.54 -4.21
N THR A 60 5.98 5.57 -3.95
CA THR A 60 6.61 4.73 -4.95
C THR A 60 6.48 3.29 -4.49
N PRO A 61 5.40 2.57 -4.85
CA PRO A 61 5.08 1.28 -4.24
C PRO A 61 6.14 0.20 -4.46
N HIS A 62 6.83 0.15 -5.61
CA HIS A 62 7.95 -0.78 -5.80
C HIS A 62 9.09 -0.61 -4.77
N ILE A 63 9.26 0.60 -4.21
CA ILE A 63 10.26 0.86 -3.17
C ILE A 63 9.60 0.86 -1.79
N GLN A 64 8.49 1.56 -1.58
CA GLN A 64 7.92 1.79 -0.26
C GLN A 64 6.92 0.70 0.16
N GLY A 65 6.25 0.04 -0.79
CA GLY A 65 5.34 -1.06 -0.55
C GLY A 65 6.00 -2.30 0.07
N PHE A 66 7.29 -2.53 -0.18
CA PHE A 66 7.97 -3.77 0.21
C PHE A 66 9.25 -3.58 1.03
N THR A 67 9.48 -2.41 1.64
CA THR A 67 10.75 -2.14 2.35
C THR A 67 10.62 -1.72 3.81
N VAL A 68 9.79 -0.73 4.16
CA VAL A 68 9.87 -0.12 5.50
C VAL A 68 8.56 -0.16 6.31
N SER A 69 7.39 0.04 5.69
CA SER A 69 6.11 -0.15 6.42
C SER A 69 4.91 -0.50 5.51
N GLY A 70 5.18 -0.97 4.29
CA GLY A 70 4.20 -0.86 3.20
C GLY A 70 3.12 -1.93 3.17
N MET A 71 3.47 -3.14 2.74
CA MET A 71 2.53 -4.23 2.52
C MET A 71 2.92 -5.43 3.37
N ILE A 72 1.91 -6.13 3.86
CA ILE A 72 2.04 -7.42 4.53
C ILE A 72 1.44 -8.51 3.66
N LEU A 73 1.95 -9.72 3.83
CA LEU A 73 1.46 -10.90 3.13
C LEU A 73 0.81 -11.83 4.16
N LEU A 74 -0.44 -12.20 3.93
CA LEU A 74 -1.21 -13.07 4.81
C LEU A 74 -1.45 -14.41 4.14
N HIS A 75 -1.09 -15.51 4.80
CA HIS A 75 -1.42 -16.88 4.40
C HIS A 75 -2.78 -17.26 4.99
N HIS A 76 -3.65 -17.85 4.16
CA HIS A 76 -4.91 -18.43 4.62
C HIS A 76 -4.67 -19.87 5.05
N THR A 77 -4.81 -20.14 6.34
CA THR A 77 -4.74 -21.47 6.94
C THR A 77 -6.13 -21.92 7.42
N PRO A 78 -6.34 -23.21 7.71
CA PRO A 78 -7.56 -23.68 8.35
C PRO A 78 -7.84 -23.01 9.70
N GLU A 79 -6.80 -22.59 10.42
CA GLU A 79 -6.87 -21.94 11.72
C GLU A 79 -7.11 -20.43 11.64
N GLY A 80 -6.89 -19.81 10.47
CA GLY A 80 -7.15 -18.39 10.24
C GLY A 80 -6.15 -17.74 9.29
N LEU A 81 -5.87 -16.46 9.52
CA LEU A 81 -4.86 -15.71 8.76
C LEU A 81 -3.54 -15.71 9.52
N GLU A 82 -2.46 -16.01 8.82
CA GLU A 82 -1.10 -15.96 9.37
C GLU A 82 -0.25 -14.94 8.61
N ASN A 83 0.47 -14.10 9.34
CA ASN A 83 1.37 -13.13 8.72
C ASN A 83 2.66 -13.84 8.26
N VAL A 84 2.97 -13.73 6.97
CA VAL A 84 4.22 -14.23 6.40
C VAL A 84 5.30 -13.20 6.64
N GLU A 85 6.29 -13.55 7.47
CA GLU A 85 7.44 -12.69 7.72
C GLU A 85 8.20 -12.42 6.40
N LEU A 86 8.06 -11.21 5.89
CA LEU A 86 8.80 -10.77 4.72
C LEU A 86 10.21 -10.36 5.14
N PRO A 87 11.27 -10.79 4.43
CA PRO A 87 12.62 -10.34 4.72
C PRO A 87 12.68 -8.82 4.58
N VAL A 88 12.97 -8.15 5.69
CA VAL A 88 13.08 -6.69 5.77
C VAL A 88 14.20 -6.25 4.85
N SER A 89 13.87 -5.43 3.86
CA SER A 89 14.88 -4.78 3.05
C SER A 89 15.65 -3.81 3.94
N ARG A 90 16.97 -3.99 4.04
CA ARG A 90 17.89 -3.06 4.73
C ARG A 90 18.06 -1.72 4.02
N LEU A 91 17.27 -1.45 2.97
CA LEU A 91 17.24 -0.11 2.39
C LEU A 91 16.84 0.86 3.50
N PRO A 92 17.59 1.96 3.69
CA PRO A 92 17.21 2.96 4.67
C PRO A 92 15.76 3.38 4.38
N PRO A 93 14.96 3.76 5.41
CA PRO A 93 13.76 4.53 5.19
C PRO A 93 14.13 5.59 4.18
N LEU A 94 13.48 5.59 3.02
CA LEU A 94 13.71 6.63 2.05
C LEU A 94 13.34 7.92 2.78
N GLU A 95 14.35 8.66 3.24
CA GLU A 95 14.20 10.08 3.45
C GLU A 95 13.53 10.62 2.18
N PRO A 96 12.71 11.68 2.25
CA PRO A 96 12.14 12.29 1.07
C PRO A 96 13.29 12.90 0.24
N TRP A 97 14.00 12.03 -0.48
CA TRP A 97 14.89 12.37 -1.55
C TRP A 97 13.94 12.85 -2.63
N VAL A 98 13.69 14.16 -2.61
CA VAL A 98 13.18 14.92 -3.74
C VAL A 98 14.29 14.92 -4.79
N ASN A 99 14.65 13.73 -5.28
CA ASN A 99 15.38 13.60 -6.53
C ASN A 99 14.34 13.78 -7.65
N LYS A 100 14.75 14.22 -8.83
CA LYS A 100 13.86 14.44 -10.00
C LYS A 100 13.07 13.19 -10.45
N GLN A 101 13.22 12.06 -9.75
CA GLN A 101 12.60 10.76 -9.96
C GLN A 101 11.59 10.40 -8.86
N SER A 102 11.50 11.16 -7.76
CA SER A 102 10.42 11.01 -6.79
C SER A 102 9.12 11.39 -7.48
N SER A 103 8.27 10.39 -7.73
CA SER A 103 6.95 10.55 -8.33
C SER A 103 6.03 11.25 -7.35
N LEU A 104 6.14 12.58 -7.28
CA LEU A 104 5.10 13.44 -6.72
C LEU A 104 3.84 13.21 -7.53
N ILE A 105 2.88 12.57 -6.88
CA ILE A 105 1.56 12.28 -7.43
C ILE A 105 0.64 13.40 -6.93
N GLU A 106 0.17 14.24 -7.84
CA GLU A 106 -0.90 15.18 -7.56
C GLU A 106 -2.25 14.45 -7.64
N GLN A 107 -3.01 14.49 -6.56
CA GLN A 107 -4.36 13.92 -6.47
C GLN A 107 -5.42 15.03 -6.37
N PRO A 108 -6.06 15.37 -7.50
CA PRO A 108 -7.26 16.19 -7.49
C PRO A 108 -8.40 15.50 -6.71
N PRO A 109 -9.34 16.28 -6.15
CA PRO A 109 -10.53 15.73 -5.48
C PRO A 109 -11.30 14.78 -6.41
N GLY A 110 -11.76 13.65 -5.87
CA GLY A 110 -12.52 12.63 -6.60
C GLY A 110 -11.78 11.89 -7.72
N ARG A 111 -10.47 12.16 -7.94
CA ARG A 111 -9.70 11.47 -8.98
C ARG A 111 -9.10 10.17 -8.43
N ALA A 112 -9.05 9.18 -9.30
CA ALA A 112 -8.28 7.97 -9.10
C ALA A 112 -7.09 7.94 -10.05
N GLN A 113 -5.93 7.54 -9.55
CA GLN A 113 -4.77 7.22 -10.35
C GLN A 113 -4.49 5.73 -10.26
N GLN A 114 -4.13 5.15 -11.41
CA GLN A 114 -3.92 3.72 -11.55
C GLN A 114 -2.57 3.45 -12.19
N TRP A 115 -1.91 2.40 -11.74
CA TRP A 115 -0.70 1.86 -12.36
C TRP A 115 -0.59 0.37 -12.10
N VAL A 116 0.36 -0.27 -12.78
CA VAL A 116 0.70 -1.68 -12.58
C VAL A 116 1.99 -1.75 -11.79
N ASP A 117 2.02 -2.65 -10.81
CA ASP A 117 3.23 -3.00 -10.06
C ASP A 117 3.49 -4.51 -10.14
N VAL A 118 4.69 -4.93 -9.72
CA VAL A 118 5.18 -6.30 -9.81
C VAL A 118 5.37 -6.84 -8.41
N PHE A 119 4.78 -8.01 -8.12
CA PHE A 119 5.06 -8.72 -6.88
C PHE A 119 6.52 -9.19 -6.87
N PRO A 120 7.32 -8.84 -5.85
CA PRO A 120 8.76 -9.11 -5.88
C PRO A 120 9.10 -10.61 -5.89
N ASP A 121 9.89 -11.02 -6.86
CA ASP A 121 10.33 -12.42 -7.03
C ASP A 121 11.02 -13.00 -5.77
N ARG A 122 11.66 -12.13 -4.98
CA ARG A 122 12.31 -12.50 -3.70
C ARG A 122 11.34 -13.09 -2.66
N TYR A 123 10.04 -12.85 -2.79
CA TYR A 123 9.02 -13.40 -1.88
C TYR A 123 8.41 -14.70 -2.41
N LEU A 124 8.63 -15.07 -3.67
CA LEU A 124 8.12 -16.32 -4.24
C LEU A 124 8.56 -17.58 -3.48
N PRO A 125 9.79 -17.68 -2.92
CA PRO A 125 10.20 -18.83 -2.11
C PRO A 125 9.40 -18.99 -0.81
N LEU A 126 8.75 -17.93 -0.30
CA LEU A 126 7.92 -17.96 0.91
C LEU A 126 6.53 -18.54 0.65
N LEU A 127 6.11 -18.60 -0.63
CA LEU A 127 4.79 -19.08 -1.03
C LEU A 127 4.80 -20.59 -1.24
N LYS A 128 3.83 -21.28 -0.65
CA LYS A 128 3.55 -22.69 -0.89
C LYS A 128 2.61 -22.84 -2.10
N SER A 129 2.86 -23.85 -2.94
CA SER A 129 2.05 -24.08 -4.13
C SER A 129 0.67 -24.62 -3.75
N GLY A 130 -0.39 -24.08 -4.36
CA GLY A 130 -1.77 -24.48 -4.09
C GLY A 130 -2.42 -23.74 -2.91
N GLU A 131 -1.65 -22.99 -2.14
CA GLU A 131 -2.13 -22.21 -0.99
C GLU A 131 -2.65 -20.83 -1.42
N ARG A 132 -3.53 -20.24 -0.59
CA ARG A 132 -4.12 -18.93 -0.82
C ARG A 132 -3.44 -17.86 0.03
N TYR A 133 -3.18 -16.70 -0.57
CA TYR A 133 -2.55 -15.57 0.10
C TYR A 133 -3.29 -14.25 -0.18
N THR A 134 -3.23 -13.32 0.77
CA THR A 134 -3.70 -11.94 0.61
C THR A 134 -2.51 -10.99 0.76
N LEU A 135 -2.30 -10.13 -0.23
CA LEU A 135 -1.42 -8.97 -0.11
C LEU A 135 -2.25 -7.82 0.45
N LEU A 136 -1.89 -7.30 1.62
CA LEU A 136 -2.63 -6.25 2.31
C LEU A 136 -1.73 -5.03 2.54
N TRP A 137 -2.28 -3.84 2.31
CA TRP A 137 -1.71 -2.60 2.80
C TRP A 137 -2.40 -2.23 4.14
N PRO A 138 -1.73 -2.35 5.30
CA PRO A 138 -2.35 -2.10 6.60
C PRO A 138 -2.49 -0.62 6.95
N GLY A 139 -2.07 0.29 6.05
CA GLY A 139 -2.00 1.73 6.29
C GLY A 139 -0.63 2.19 6.79
N GLU A 140 -0.13 3.35 6.34
CA GLU A 140 1.16 3.91 6.78
C GLU A 140 1.12 5.42 7.06
N LYS A 141 2.04 5.87 7.94
CA LYS A 141 2.25 7.29 8.23
C LYS A 141 2.95 7.98 7.05
N ILE A 142 2.24 8.31 5.97
CA ILE A 142 2.85 9.13 4.92
C ILE A 142 3.17 10.53 5.45
N ARG A 143 4.46 10.91 5.39
CA ARG A 143 4.96 12.27 5.64
C ARG A 143 4.71 13.15 4.41
N TYR A 144 3.98 14.24 4.59
CA TYR A 144 3.64 15.23 3.57
C TYR A 144 4.75 16.29 3.46
N MET A 145 5.03 16.79 2.24
CA MET A 145 5.97 17.91 2.02
C MET A 145 5.26 19.13 1.39
N GLY A 146 4.80 20.05 2.25
CA GLY A 146 4.41 21.46 1.98
C GLY A 146 3.11 21.69 1.18
N MET A 147 2.17 22.58 1.54
CA MET A 147 1.96 23.46 2.70
C MET A 147 0.71 23.01 3.49
N GLY A 148 0.83 22.88 4.81
CA GLY A 148 -0.28 22.77 5.76
C GLY A 148 -1.03 21.43 5.83
N CYS A 149 -0.89 20.76 6.98
CA CYS A 149 -1.69 19.62 7.48
C CYS A 149 -1.29 18.20 7.03
N SER A 150 -1.61 17.25 7.92
CA SER A 150 -0.94 15.97 8.14
C SER A 150 -1.96 14.82 8.23
N GLN A 151 -1.98 13.84 7.30
CA GLN A 151 -2.53 12.45 7.43
C GLN A 151 -4.06 12.24 7.59
N ARG A 152 -4.82 11.45 6.81
CA ARG A 152 -4.62 10.09 6.23
C ARG A 152 -5.93 9.55 5.58
N SER A 153 -5.75 8.62 4.64
CA SER A 153 -6.44 7.33 4.33
C SER A 153 -7.97 7.10 4.49
N CYS A 154 -8.54 6.44 3.46
CA CYS A 154 -9.94 6.03 3.24
C CYS A 154 -10.30 4.60 3.66
N LEU A 155 -11.63 4.42 3.79
CA LEU A 155 -12.44 3.20 3.62
C LEU A 155 -12.19 2.44 2.31
#